data_AF-F0RFT5-F1
#
_entry.id   AF-F0RFT5-F1
#
_cell.length_a   1.000
_cell.length_b   1.000
_cell.length_c   1.000
_cell.angle_alpha   90.00
_cell.angle_beta   90.00
_cell.angle_gamma   90.00
#
_symmetry.space_group_name_H-M   'P 1'
#
loop_
_entity.id
_entity.type
_entity.pdbx_description
1 polymer ?
#
loop_
_entity_poly.entity_id
_entity_poly.type
_entity_poly.pdbx_seq_one_letter_code
_entity_poly.pdbx_strand_id
1 'polypeptide(L)'
;MKNKFILILITSVTFLSMTYKNLEPVKCLVGGNNSLFDVHLKINGVSIKNGYVGNLKIMNENHPLKEGLDNMPSFMKDELAFILKEGENNIELEFKRNGGSYESNGQFTFSLTRSSLNIPLYYFSSRKDSGKVTSKFYIQDKKLKENYTSLGNTDASFIASEKINYFQAFLNDESLMSFGGTSGITDLDLIEDNNKLEIKYKSAYEGEFSYYIKTPNFTKKVIKNISKDQLNKTIVDVYEFKK
;
A
#
# COMPACT_ATOMS: atom_id res chain seq x y z
N MET A 1 68.72 -25.98 8.41
CA MET A 1 68.23 -26.29 7.05
C MET A 1 66.71 -26.51 7.10
N LYS A 2 65.96 -25.66 6.37
CA LYS A 2 64.65 -25.86 5.73
C LYS A 2 63.50 -26.41 6.61
N ASN A 3 62.60 -25.53 7.04
CA ASN A 3 61.30 -25.22 6.41
C ASN A 3 60.34 -26.41 6.31
N LYS A 4 59.23 -26.36 7.07
CA LYS A 4 57.88 -26.55 6.51
C LYS A 4 56.83 -25.94 7.45
N PHE A 5 56.19 -24.92 6.90
CA PHE A 5 54.97 -24.25 7.35
C PHE A 5 53.86 -25.27 7.67
N ILE A 6 53.21 -25.12 8.83
CA ILE A 6 51.80 -25.47 8.98
C ILE A 6 51.08 -24.23 9.51
N LEU A 7 50.36 -23.62 8.58
CA LEU A 7 49.46 -22.51 8.73
C LEU A 7 48.22 -23.03 9.50
N ILE A 8 48.09 -22.70 10.78
CA ILE A 8 46.81 -22.88 11.47
C ILE A 8 45.94 -21.69 11.07
N LEU A 9 44.96 -22.01 10.23
CA LEU A 9 43.86 -21.15 9.81
C LEU A 9 43.15 -20.64 11.07
N ILE A 10 43.35 -19.37 11.42
CA ILE A 10 42.38 -18.65 12.23
C ILE A 10 41.16 -18.50 11.33
N THR A 11 40.23 -19.45 11.40
CA THR A 11 38.88 -19.24 10.88
C THR A 11 38.34 -18.04 11.63
N SER A 12 38.39 -16.90 10.95
CA SER A 12 37.68 -15.69 11.31
C SER A 12 36.23 -16.08 11.55
N VAL A 13 35.87 -16.26 12.81
CA VAL A 13 34.51 -16.02 13.27
C VAL A 13 34.32 -14.51 13.12
N THR A 14 34.12 -14.08 11.88
CA THR A 14 33.33 -12.91 11.61
C THR A 14 31.94 -13.30 12.10
N PHE A 15 31.69 -13.06 13.38
CA PHE A 15 30.42 -12.50 13.75
C PHE A 15 30.30 -11.25 12.87
N LEU A 16 29.68 -11.44 11.70
CA LEU A 16 28.78 -10.46 11.14
C LEU A 16 27.81 -10.16 12.30
N SER A 17 28.22 -9.26 13.20
CA SER A 17 27.27 -8.39 13.81
C SER A 17 26.68 -7.65 12.62
N MET A 18 25.58 -8.22 12.11
CA MET A 18 24.53 -7.43 11.53
C MET A 18 24.21 -6.44 12.64
N THR A 19 24.93 -5.32 12.62
CA THR A 19 24.53 -4.11 13.28
C THR A 19 23.12 -3.92 12.78
N TYR A 20 22.15 -4.27 13.63
CA TYR A 20 20.76 -3.96 13.40
C TYR A 20 20.78 -2.47 13.11
N LYS A 21 20.71 -2.11 11.83
CA LYS A 21 20.49 -0.73 11.43
C LYS A 21 19.25 -0.34 12.23
N ASN A 22 19.35 0.75 12.98
CA ASN A 22 18.19 1.40 13.58
C ASN A 22 17.23 1.70 12.43
N LEU A 23 16.36 0.73 12.14
CA LEU A 23 15.30 0.88 11.18
C LEU A 23 14.40 1.92 11.78
N GLU A 24 14.25 3.04 11.07
CA GLU A 24 13.28 4.02 11.51
C GLU A 24 11.94 3.36 11.73
N PRO A 25 11.21 3.75 12.78
CA PRO A 25 9.89 3.21 13.05
C PRO A 25 9.03 3.33 11.80
N VAL A 26 8.68 2.19 11.21
CA VAL A 26 7.71 2.14 10.12
C VAL A 26 6.36 1.95 10.76
N LYS A 27 5.44 2.83 10.41
CA LYS A 27 4.04 2.77 10.79
C LYS A 27 3.19 2.74 9.54
N CYS A 28 2.34 1.72 9.44
CA CYS A 28 1.30 1.59 8.45
C CYS A 28 -0.07 1.67 9.11
N LEU A 29 -1.07 2.07 8.34
CA LEU A 29 -2.45 2.20 8.74
C LEU A 29 -3.30 1.34 7.81
N VAL A 30 -4.25 0.61 8.38
CA VAL A 30 -5.28 -0.08 7.60
C VAL A 30 -6.42 0.88 7.28
N GLY A 31 -6.80 0.93 6.01
CA GLY A 31 -7.96 1.66 5.51
C GLY A 31 -8.82 0.80 4.56
N GLY A 32 -9.92 1.39 4.09
CA GLY A 32 -10.86 0.75 3.14
C GLY A 32 -12.25 0.48 3.75
N ASN A 33 -13.14 -0.07 2.92
CA ASN A 33 -14.51 -0.47 3.26
C ASN A 33 -14.53 -1.92 3.75
N ASN A 34 -13.98 -2.14 4.94
CA ASN A 34 -13.89 -3.44 5.59
C ASN A 34 -14.73 -3.54 6.88
N SER A 35 -15.55 -2.52 7.19
CA SER A 35 -16.50 -2.55 8.31
C SER A 35 -17.69 -3.48 8.08
N LEU A 36 -18.02 -3.76 6.83
CA LEU A 36 -19.13 -4.64 6.43
C LEU A 36 -18.71 -6.11 6.29
N PHE A 37 -17.43 -6.42 6.55
CA PHE A 37 -16.85 -7.73 6.35
C PHE A 37 -16.21 -8.23 7.65
N ASP A 38 -16.36 -9.50 7.93
CA ASP A 38 -15.49 -10.23 8.83
C ASP A 38 -14.17 -10.50 8.10
N VAL A 39 -13.06 -9.98 8.63
CA VAL A 39 -11.75 -10.03 8.01
C VAL A 39 -10.76 -10.73 8.93
N HIS A 40 -10.16 -11.80 8.43
CA HIS A 40 -9.02 -12.44 9.05
C HIS A 40 -7.74 -11.94 8.36
N LEU A 41 -6.98 -11.11 9.06
CA LEU A 41 -5.71 -10.57 8.57
C LEU A 41 -4.54 -11.34 9.20
N LYS A 42 -3.67 -11.91 8.36
CA LYS A 42 -2.35 -12.39 8.77
C LYS A 42 -1.25 -11.65 8.03
N ILE A 43 -0.18 -11.32 8.73
CA ILE A 43 1.03 -10.76 8.10
C ILE A 43 2.24 -11.55 8.60
N ASN A 44 3.10 -11.96 7.68
CA ASN A 44 4.27 -12.81 7.96
C ASN A 44 3.91 -14.08 8.76
N GLY A 45 2.73 -14.66 8.52
CA GLY A 45 2.22 -15.85 9.23
C GLY A 45 1.60 -15.56 10.60
N VAL A 46 1.70 -14.34 11.12
CA VAL A 46 1.14 -13.95 12.42
C VAL A 46 -0.30 -13.49 12.24
N SER A 47 -1.23 -14.08 13.00
CA SER A 47 -2.63 -13.63 13.04
C SER A 47 -2.74 -12.31 13.77
N ILE A 48 -3.22 -11.27 13.07
CA ILE A 48 -3.23 -9.90 13.59
C ILE A 48 -4.59 -9.54 14.17
N LYS A 49 -5.65 -9.76 13.40
CA LYS A 49 -7.02 -9.44 13.81
C LYS A 49 -8.02 -10.31 13.06
N ASN A 50 -9.14 -10.56 13.72
CA ASN A 50 -10.33 -11.24 13.22
C ASN A 50 -11.53 -10.28 13.43
N GLY A 51 -12.47 -10.19 12.49
CA GLY A 51 -13.54 -9.19 12.49
C GLY A 51 -13.15 -7.89 11.77
N TYR A 52 -13.56 -6.77 12.35
CA TYR A 52 -13.28 -5.45 11.80
C TYR A 52 -11.79 -5.07 11.95
N VAL A 53 -11.12 -4.76 10.84
CA VAL A 53 -9.69 -4.39 10.82
C VAL A 53 -9.42 -2.90 10.58
N GLY A 54 -10.45 -2.06 10.47
CA GLY A 54 -10.24 -0.63 10.30
C GLY A 54 -9.61 0.03 11.53
N ASN A 55 -8.82 1.08 11.31
CA ASN A 55 -8.00 1.80 12.29
C ASN A 55 -6.81 1.04 12.87
N LEU A 56 -6.59 -0.21 12.47
CA LEU A 56 -5.41 -0.97 12.87
C LEU A 56 -4.14 -0.27 12.39
N LYS A 57 -3.22 -0.02 13.33
CA LYS A 57 -1.88 0.50 13.03
C LYS A 57 -0.90 -0.66 13.10
N ILE A 58 -0.18 -0.87 12.01
CA ILE A 58 0.78 -1.96 11.86
C ILE A 58 2.18 -1.36 11.85
N MET A 59 3.03 -1.77 12.78
CA MET A 59 4.33 -1.20 13.07
C MET A 59 5.43 -2.26 12.89
N ASN A 60 6.68 -1.81 12.73
CA ASN A 60 7.82 -2.72 12.77
C ASN A 60 8.12 -3.22 14.19
N GLU A 61 8.71 -4.41 14.29
CA GLU A 61 9.00 -5.05 15.58
C GLU A 61 9.98 -4.26 16.47
N ASN A 62 10.73 -3.32 15.88
CA ASN A 62 11.70 -2.48 16.57
C ASN A 62 11.18 -1.05 16.82
N HIS A 63 9.87 -0.81 16.70
CA HIS A 63 9.28 0.50 16.90
C HIS A 63 9.43 0.97 18.37
N PRO A 64 9.84 2.22 18.66
CA PRO A 64 10.08 2.70 20.03
C PRO A 64 8.88 2.56 20.97
N LEU A 65 7.65 2.70 20.45
CA LEU A 65 6.42 2.50 21.23
C LEU A 65 6.22 1.07 21.74
N LYS A 66 6.92 0.06 21.21
CA LYS A 66 6.73 -1.34 21.59
C LYS A 66 7.05 -1.57 23.07
N GLU A 67 8.12 -0.96 23.57
CA GLU A 67 8.53 -1.08 24.98
C GLU A 67 7.50 -0.47 25.94
N GLY A 68 6.73 0.52 25.49
CA GLY A 68 5.66 1.15 26.26
C GLY A 68 4.29 0.50 26.10
N LEU A 69 4.15 -0.53 25.26
CA LEU A 69 2.86 -1.13 24.91
C LEU A 69 2.14 -1.71 26.12
N ASP A 70 2.87 -2.33 27.05
CA ASP A 70 2.29 -2.96 28.23
C ASP A 70 1.57 -1.96 29.14
N ASN A 71 2.01 -0.70 29.12
CA ASN A 71 1.43 0.39 29.90
C ASN A 71 0.27 1.11 29.18
N MET A 72 -0.04 0.74 27.93
CA MET A 72 -1.18 1.31 27.21
C MET A 72 -2.50 0.68 27.66
N PRO A 73 -3.63 1.42 27.62
CA PRO A 73 -4.95 0.84 27.80
C PRO A 73 -5.21 -0.30 26.80
N SER A 74 -5.94 -1.34 27.22
CA SER A 74 -6.21 -2.51 26.39
C SER A 74 -6.81 -2.14 25.01
N PHE A 75 -7.72 -1.16 24.97
CA PHE A 75 -8.32 -0.70 23.72
C PHE A 75 -7.30 -0.13 22.71
N MET A 76 -6.14 0.37 23.17
CA MET A 76 -5.07 0.81 22.26
C MET A 76 -4.23 -0.36 21.78
N LYS A 77 -4.03 -1.39 22.61
CA LYS A 77 -3.26 -2.58 22.24
C LYS A 77 -3.93 -3.33 21.08
N ASP A 78 -5.26 -3.42 21.09
CA ASP A 78 -6.06 -4.10 20.05
C ASP A 78 -6.05 -3.37 18.69
N GLU A 79 -5.54 -2.14 18.64
CA GLU A 79 -5.39 -1.31 17.45
C GLU A 79 -3.92 -1.15 17.01
N LEU A 80 -2.98 -1.86 17.65
CA LEU A 80 -1.54 -1.81 17.39
C LEU A 80 -0.95 -3.20 17.18
N ALA A 81 -0.36 -3.45 16.02
CA ALA A 81 0.33 -4.71 15.72
C ALA A 81 1.80 -4.45 15.36
N PHE A 82 2.76 -5.05 16.07
CA PHE A 82 4.20 -4.91 15.79
C PHE A 82 4.72 -6.17 15.07
N ILE A 83 4.62 -6.19 13.74
CA ILE A 83 4.91 -7.39 12.92
C ILE A 83 5.67 -7.11 11.60
N LEU A 84 5.90 -5.84 11.26
CA LEU A 84 6.53 -5.49 9.99
C LEU A 84 8.04 -5.71 10.08
N LYS A 85 8.59 -6.25 8.98
CA LYS A 85 10.05 -6.32 8.76
C LYS A 85 10.45 -5.47 7.56
N GLU A 86 11.72 -5.10 7.51
CA GLU A 86 12.30 -4.48 6.32
C GLU A 86 12.24 -5.45 5.12
N GLY A 87 12.07 -4.90 3.92
CA GLY A 87 11.98 -5.65 2.68
C GLY A 87 10.60 -6.29 2.47
N GLU A 88 10.61 -7.52 1.96
CA GLU A 88 9.41 -8.27 1.59
C GLU A 88 8.61 -8.73 2.82
N ASN A 89 7.31 -8.48 2.82
CA ASN A 89 6.35 -8.96 3.81
C ASN A 89 5.26 -9.76 3.09
N ASN A 90 4.77 -10.83 3.71
CA ASN A 90 3.64 -11.60 3.21
C ASN A 90 2.36 -11.14 3.90
N ILE A 91 1.28 -10.98 3.12
CA ILE A 91 -0.06 -10.67 3.64
C ILE A 91 -1.03 -11.76 3.20
N GLU A 92 -1.84 -12.23 4.14
CA GLU A 92 -3.02 -13.06 3.87
C GLU A 92 -4.26 -12.32 4.36
N LEU A 93 -5.24 -12.22 3.47
CA LEU A 93 -6.55 -11.64 3.76
C LEU A 93 -7.60 -12.69 3.42
N GLU A 94 -8.37 -13.08 4.41
CA GLU A 94 -9.63 -13.79 4.21
C GLU A 94 -10.75 -12.85 4.65
N PHE A 95 -11.79 -12.73 3.83
CA PHE A 95 -12.90 -11.83 4.09
C PHE A 95 -14.22 -12.52 3.78
N LYS A 96 -15.25 -12.17 4.55
CA LYS A 96 -16.63 -12.62 4.34
C LYS A 96 -17.59 -11.51 4.75
N ARG A 97 -18.57 -11.18 3.91
CA ARG A 97 -19.57 -10.17 4.20
C ARG A 97 -20.37 -10.59 5.43
N ASN A 98 -20.53 -9.66 6.37
CA ASN A 98 -21.41 -9.85 7.52
C ASN A 98 -22.86 -9.84 7.03
N GLY A 99 -23.68 -10.81 7.45
CA GLY A 99 -25.05 -11.03 6.95
C GLY A 99 -26.10 -9.96 7.33
N GLY A 100 -25.70 -8.69 7.45
CA GLY A 100 -26.54 -7.57 7.84
C GLY A 100 -26.97 -6.71 6.64
N SER A 101 -28.25 -6.82 6.30
CA SER A 101 -29.05 -5.97 5.40
C SER A 101 -28.72 -6.01 3.89
N TYR A 102 -29.76 -6.31 3.13
CA TYR A 102 -29.86 -6.56 1.70
C TYR A 102 -29.55 -5.36 0.77
N GLU A 103 -28.90 -4.28 1.24
CA GLU A 103 -28.77 -3.05 0.46
C GLU A 103 -27.36 -2.44 0.35
N SER A 104 -26.35 -3.01 1.00
CA SER A 104 -24.99 -2.49 0.82
C SER A 104 -24.29 -3.14 -0.38
N ASN A 105 -24.47 -2.56 -1.57
CA ASN A 105 -23.66 -2.82 -2.77
C ASN A 105 -22.15 -2.48 -2.59
N GLY A 106 -21.67 -2.35 -1.35
CA GLY A 106 -20.30 -1.99 -1.02
C GLY A 106 -19.34 -3.12 -1.41
N GLN A 107 -18.41 -2.81 -2.30
CA GLN A 107 -17.23 -3.62 -2.59
C GLN A 107 -16.35 -3.75 -1.34
N PHE A 108 -15.76 -4.93 -1.11
CA PHE A 108 -14.71 -5.08 -0.11
C PHE A 108 -13.48 -4.31 -0.59
N THR A 109 -12.96 -3.41 0.25
CA THR A 109 -11.68 -2.76 -0.02
C THR A 109 -10.79 -2.79 1.22
N PHE A 110 -9.52 -3.07 1.01
CA PHE A 110 -8.48 -3.12 2.03
C PHE A 110 -7.27 -2.36 1.52
N SER A 111 -6.79 -1.39 2.29
CA SER A 111 -5.55 -0.67 2.00
C SER A 111 -4.62 -0.73 3.21
N LEU A 112 -3.33 -0.91 2.93
CA LEU A 112 -2.26 -0.75 3.91
C LEU A 112 -1.40 0.43 3.46
N THR A 113 -1.48 1.54 4.18
CA THR A 113 -0.82 2.80 3.80
C THR A 113 0.22 3.18 4.84
N ARG A 114 1.46 3.43 4.41
CA ARG A 114 2.50 3.99 5.31
C ARG A 114 2.05 5.37 5.78
N SER A 115 2.19 5.69 7.06
CA SER A 115 1.71 6.97 7.61
C SER A 115 2.35 8.22 6.98
N SER A 116 3.51 8.07 6.35
CA SER A 116 4.21 9.14 5.62
C SER A 116 3.90 9.18 4.13
N LEU A 117 3.08 8.26 3.61
CA LEU A 117 2.72 8.16 2.20
C LEU A 117 1.21 8.38 2.05
N ASN A 118 0.84 9.05 0.97
CA ASN A 118 -0.56 9.24 0.60
C ASN A 118 -1.11 8.10 -0.27
N ILE A 119 -0.23 7.24 -0.78
CA ILE A 119 -0.53 6.12 -1.67
C ILE A 119 -0.31 4.80 -0.90
N PRO A 120 -1.22 3.82 -1.02
CA PRO A 120 -1.10 2.55 -0.30
C PRO A 120 0.16 1.77 -0.71
N LEU A 121 0.76 1.07 0.25
CA LEU A 121 1.77 0.04 0.02
C LEU A 121 1.16 -1.30 -0.39
N TYR A 122 -0.12 -1.48 -0.15
CA TYR A 122 -0.89 -2.63 -0.61
C TYR A 122 -2.34 -2.23 -0.69
N TYR A 123 -3.02 -2.61 -1.77
CA TYR A 123 -4.44 -2.36 -1.96
C TYR A 123 -5.12 -3.61 -2.54
N PHE A 124 -6.22 -4.03 -1.96
CA PHE A 124 -7.01 -5.11 -2.49
C PHE A 124 -8.46 -4.69 -2.51
N SER A 125 -9.14 -5.02 -3.60
CA SER A 125 -10.57 -4.79 -3.73
C SER A 125 -11.24 -6.01 -4.35
N SER A 126 -12.49 -6.27 -3.96
CA SER A 126 -13.25 -7.41 -4.47
C SER A 126 -14.75 -7.14 -4.38
N ARG A 127 -15.45 -7.38 -5.48
CA ARG A 127 -16.92 -7.37 -5.53
C ARG A 127 -17.56 -8.64 -4.95
N LYS A 128 -16.77 -9.69 -4.73
CA LYS A 128 -17.25 -10.93 -4.11
C LYS A 128 -17.61 -10.70 -2.65
N ASP A 129 -18.59 -11.44 -2.15
CA ASP A 129 -18.97 -11.42 -0.73
C ASP A 129 -18.02 -12.20 0.16
N SER A 130 -17.18 -13.05 -0.41
CA SER A 130 -16.11 -13.71 0.33
C SER A 130 -14.93 -14.04 -0.56
N GLY A 131 -13.78 -14.24 0.06
CA GLY A 131 -12.58 -14.65 -0.64
C GLY A 131 -11.38 -14.76 0.27
N LYS A 132 -10.32 -15.36 -0.28
CA LYS A 132 -9.00 -15.43 0.34
C LYS A 132 -7.96 -15.02 -0.68
N VAL A 133 -7.05 -14.14 -0.28
CA VAL A 133 -5.90 -13.72 -1.09
C VAL A 133 -4.63 -13.78 -0.25
N THR A 134 -3.57 -14.26 -0.89
CA THR A 134 -2.21 -14.23 -0.34
C THR A 134 -1.35 -13.44 -1.31
N SER A 135 -0.61 -12.45 -0.80
CA SER A 135 0.23 -11.59 -1.62
C SER A 135 1.48 -11.14 -0.86
N LYS A 136 2.33 -10.40 -1.55
CA LYS A 136 3.54 -9.78 -1.03
C LYS A 136 3.44 -8.25 -1.12
N PHE A 137 4.02 -7.57 -0.14
CA PHE A 137 4.25 -6.13 -0.17
C PHE A 137 5.61 -5.80 0.41
N TYR A 138 6.15 -4.63 0.10
CA TYR A 138 7.51 -4.27 0.47
C TYR A 138 7.53 -3.03 1.37
N ILE A 139 8.32 -3.09 2.44
CA ILE A 139 8.60 -2.00 3.38
C ILE A 139 10.08 -1.63 3.21
N GLN A 140 10.42 -0.41 2.77
CA GLN A 140 11.83 -0.04 2.52
C GLN A 140 12.41 0.98 3.52
N ASP A 141 13.70 0.73 3.83
CA ASP A 141 14.71 1.58 4.48
C ASP A 141 15.05 2.82 3.63
N LYS A 142 15.49 3.89 4.30
CA LYS A 142 15.78 5.24 3.76
C LYS A 142 16.85 5.29 2.65
N LYS A 143 17.48 4.17 2.31
CA LYS A 143 18.59 4.09 1.36
C LYS A 143 18.19 3.67 -0.06
N LEU A 144 16.95 3.23 -0.27
CA LEU A 144 16.47 2.85 -1.60
C LEU A 144 15.75 4.05 -2.22
N LYS A 145 16.54 4.86 -2.93
CA LYS A 145 16.03 5.85 -3.87
C LYS A 145 15.47 5.13 -5.09
N GLU A 146 14.26 5.54 -5.46
CA GLU A 146 13.65 5.38 -6.77
C GLU A 146 13.21 3.96 -7.15
N ASN A 147 11.88 3.81 -7.17
CA ASN A 147 11.10 2.66 -7.63
C ASN A 147 11.04 1.50 -6.63
N TYR A 148 9.93 1.34 -5.90
CA TYR A 148 9.12 0.11 -5.99
C TYR A 148 7.70 0.29 -5.44
N THR A 149 6.82 -0.20 -6.27
CA THR A 149 5.39 -0.45 -6.14
C THR A 149 5.17 -1.75 -5.35
N SER A 150 4.44 -1.71 -4.23
CA SER A 150 3.32 -2.66 -4.12
C SER A 150 2.06 -1.83 -4.11
N LEU A 151 1.27 -2.02 -5.14
CA LEU A 151 0.03 -1.32 -5.41
C LEU A 151 -1.00 -2.41 -5.62
N GLY A 152 -1.14 -3.24 -4.58
CA GLY A 152 -2.07 -4.36 -4.55
C GLY A 152 -1.55 -5.70 -5.01
N ASN A 153 -2.45 -6.69 -5.02
CA ASN A 153 -2.16 -8.00 -5.58
C ASN A 153 -1.96 -7.89 -7.11
N THR A 154 -1.51 -8.99 -7.72
CA THR A 154 -1.30 -9.06 -9.18
C THR A 154 -2.51 -8.58 -9.95
N ASP A 155 -3.70 -8.97 -9.50
CA ASP A 155 -4.96 -8.76 -10.22
C ASP A 155 -5.63 -7.41 -9.91
N ALA A 156 -5.03 -6.59 -9.04
CA ALA A 156 -5.57 -5.28 -8.69
C ALA A 156 -5.62 -4.36 -9.92
N SER A 157 -6.69 -3.59 -10.02
CA SER A 157 -6.91 -2.60 -11.07
C SER A 157 -7.46 -1.32 -10.44
N PHE A 158 -6.65 -0.27 -10.35
CA PHE A 158 -7.06 0.98 -9.72
C PHE A 158 -6.20 2.16 -10.19
N ILE A 159 -6.68 3.36 -9.88
CA ILE A 159 -5.91 4.59 -9.93
C ILE A 159 -5.84 5.22 -8.55
N ALA A 160 -4.65 5.63 -8.14
CA ALA A 160 -4.41 6.28 -6.86
C ALA A 160 -3.67 7.61 -7.07
N SER A 161 -4.21 8.71 -6.54
CA SER A 161 -3.62 10.05 -6.68
C SER A 161 -3.08 10.54 -5.35
N GLU A 162 -1.99 11.30 -5.41
CA GLU A 162 -1.60 12.14 -4.27
C GLU A 162 -2.58 13.31 -4.11
N LYS A 163 -2.38 14.09 -3.04
CA LYS A 163 -3.22 15.25 -2.76
C LYS A 163 -3.08 16.31 -3.86
N ILE A 164 -4.19 16.67 -4.48
CA ILE A 164 -4.29 17.75 -5.47
C ILE A 164 -5.65 18.45 -5.33
N ASN A 165 -5.80 19.68 -5.87
CA ASN A 165 -7.05 20.44 -5.73
C ASN A 165 -8.24 19.73 -6.37
N TYR A 166 -8.03 19.06 -7.51
CA TYR A 166 -9.06 18.25 -8.16
C TYR A 166 -8.42 17.14 -8.99
N PHE A 167 -9.01 15.94 -8.91
CA PHE A 167 -8.64 14.75 -9.66
C PHE A 167 -9.91 13.96 -9.98
N GLN A 168 -10.10 13.57 -11.24
CA GLN A 168 -11.20 12.70 -11.67
C GLN A 168 -10.71 11.78 -12.77
N ALA A 169 -11.04 10.51 -12.66
CA ALA A 169 -10.76 9.51 -13.68
C ALA A 169 -12.06 9.13 -14.41
N PHE A 170 -11.93 8.78 -15.68
CA PHE A 170 -12.97 8.23 -16.51
C PHE A 170 -12.43 6.96 -17.16
N LEU A 171 -13.17 5.86 -17.08
CA LEU A 171 -12.81 4.60 -17.72
C LEU A 171 -13.88 4.30 -18.77
N ASN A 172 -13.49 4.17 -20.04
CA ASN A 172 -14.40 3.92 -21.16
C ASN A 172 -15.56 4.94 -21.19
N ASP A 173 -15.22 6.21 -21.00
CA ASP A 173 -16.12 7.37 -20.93
C ASP A 173 -17.09 7.38 -19.72
N GLU A 174 -17.04 6.37 -18.83
CA GLU A 174 -17.76 6.36 -17.55
C GLU A 174 -16.95 7.09 -16.47
N SER A 175 -17.60 8.01 -15.76
CA SER A 175 -16.98 8.73 -14.65
C SER A 175 -16.74 7.80 -13.47
N LEU A 176 -15.51 7.81 -12.95
CA LEU A 176 -15.17 7.22 -11.66
C LEU A 176 -15.27 8.27 -10.54
N MET A 177 -14.85 7.89 -9.34
CA MET A 177 -14.83 8.80 -8.20
C MET A 177 -13.89 10.00 -8.45
N SER A 178 -14.36 11.19 -8.07
CA SER A 178 -13.55 12.42 -8.06
C SER A 178 -13.04 12.74 -6.66
N PHE A 179 -11.81 13.23 -6.57
CA PHE A 179 -11.17 13.65 -5.33
C PHE A 179 -10.80 15.14 -5.40
N GLY A 180 -10.93 15.85 -4.28
CA GLY A 180 -10.58 17.27 -4.21
C GLY A 180 -9.96 17.61 -2.87
N GLY A 181 -8.74 18.16 -2.89
CA GLY A 181 -8.01 18.56 -1.70
C GLY A 181 -7.44 17.41 -0.85
N THR A 182 -7.60 16.16 -1.29
CA THR A 182 -7.09 14.96 -0.62
C THR A 182 -6.45 14.02 -1.64
N SER A 183 -5.70 13.03 -1.16
CA SER A 183 -5.41 11.85 -1.99
C SER A 183 -6.69 11.03 -2.18
N GLY A 184 -6.65 10.12 -3.15
CA GLY A 184 -7.79 9.28 -3.48
C GLY A 184 -7.38 8.00 -4.19
N ILE A 185 -8.27 7.02 -4.15
CA ILE A 185 -8.14 5.77 -4.88
C ILE A 185 -9.51 5.36 -5.42
N THR A 186 -9.56 4.93 -6.66
CA THR A 186 -10.77 4.34 -7.27
C THR A 186 -10.37 3.12 -8.08
N ASP A 187 -11.20 2.08 -8.00
CA ASP A 187 -11.04 0.86 -8.78
C ASP A 187 -11.26 1.14 -10.28
N LEU A 188 -10.60 0.34 -11.11
CA LEU A 188 -10.79 0.30 -12.56
C LEU A 188 -11.47 -1.03 -12.92
N ASP A 189 -12.74 -0.98 -13.28
CA ASP A 189 -13.48 -2.15 -13.76
C ASP A 189 -13.17 -2.42 -15.24
N LEU A 190 -12.00 -3.03 -15.47
CA LEU A 190 -11.47 -3.26 -16.82
C LEU A 190 -12.31 -4.27 -17.62
N ILE A 191 -12.59 -3.94 -18.88
CA ILE A 191 -13.12 -4.89 -19.88
C ILE A 191 -11.97 -5.67 -20.53
N GLU A 192 -12.25 -6.88 -21.05
CA GLU A 192 -11.24 -7.74 -21.69
C GLU A 192 -10.60 -7.11 -22.94
N ASP A 193 -11.30 -6.19 -23.59
CA ASP A 193 -10.84 -5.47 -24.78
C ASP A 193 -9.96 -4.25 -24.44
N ASN A 194 -9.87 -3.28 -25.35
CA ASN A 194 -9.15 -2.04 -25.14
C ASN A 194 -9.92 -1.15 -24.16
N ASN A 195 -9.21 -0.67 -23.13
CA ASN A 195 -9.72 0.26 -22.16
C ASN A 195 -9.14 1.65 -22.43
N LYS A 196 -9.98 2.69 -22.38
CA LYS A 196 -9.57 4.09 -22.46
C LYS A 196 -9.69 4.72 -21.07
N LEU A 197 -8.57 5.13 -20.49
CA LEU A 197 -8.52 5.84 -19.21
C LEU A 197 -8.20 7.31 -19.45
N GLU A 198 -9.13 8.19 -19.12
CA GLU A 198 -8.95 9.65 -19.15
C GLU A 198 -8.87 10.18 -17.72
N ILE A 199 -7.84 10.99 -17.44
CA ILE A 199 -7.59 11.53 -16.11
C ILE A 199 -7.57 13.05 -16.22
N LYS A 200 -8.48 13.70 -15.50
CA LYS A 200 -8.56 15.15 -15.38
C LYS A 200 -8.03 15.57 -14.03
N TYR A 201 -7.12 16.53 -14.01
CA TYR A 201 -6.62 17.09 -12.77
C TYR A 201 -6.37 18.59 -12.88
N LYS A 202 -6.39 19.27 -11.73
CA LYS A 202 -6.17 20.71 -11.62
C LYS A 202 -5.46 20.99 -10.31
N SER A 203 -4.41 21.80 -10.36
CA SER A 203 -3.69 22.29 -9.17
C SER A 203 -3.80 23.81 -9.07
N ALA A 204 -3.92 24.33 -7.85
CA ALA A 204 -3.82 25.75 -7.55
C ALA A 204 -2.38 26.19 -7.21
N TYR A 205 -1.44 25.24 -7.17
CA TYR A 205 -0.04 25.46 -6.79
C TYR A 205 0.92 24.87 -7.83
N GLU A 206 2.08 25.52 -7.96
CA GLU A 206 3.20 25.00 -8.76
C GLU A 206 3.86 23.83 -8.02
N GLY A 207 4.52 22.94 -8.77
CA GLY A 207 5.33 21.86 -8.20
C GLY A 207 4.97 20.48 -8.73
N GLU A 208 5.52 19.46 -8.08
CA GLU A 208 5.34 18.07 -8.46
C GLU A 208 4.01 17.51 -7.94
N PHE A 209 3.28 16.84 -8.83
CA PHE A 209 2.10 16.04 -8.53
C PHE A 209 2.32 14.65 -9.12
N SER A 210 2.00 13.59 -8.37
CA SER A 210 2.04 12.24 -8.89
C SER A 210 0.78 11.43 -8.64
N TYR A 211 0.53 10.48 -9.53
CA TYR A 211 -0.51 9.47 -9.39
C TYR A 211 -0.03 8.14 -9.98
N TYR A 212 -0.73 7.07 -9.65
CA TYR A 212 -0.39 5.72 -10.05
C TYR A 212 -1.56 5.07 -10.76
N ILE A 213 -1.26 4.40 -11.88
CA ILE A 213 -2.18 3.52 -12.58
C ILE A 213 -1.69 2.09 -12.34
N LYS A 214 -2.53 1.26 -11.74
CA LYS A 214 -2.30 -0.17 -11.54
C LYS A 214 -3.32 -0.96 -12.36
N THR A 215 -2.85 -1.94 -13.11
CA THR A 215 -3.63 -2.96 -13.81
C THR A 215 -2.96 -4.32 -13.61
N PRO A 216 -3.55 -5.45 -14.05
CA PRO A 216 -2.89 -6.74 -14.02
C PRO A 216 -1.60 -6.75 -14.85
N ASN A 217 -1.61 -6.03 -15.97
CA ASN A 217 -0.50 -5.99 -16.93
C ASN A 217 0.63 -5.02 -16.57
N PHE A 218 0.35 -3.91 -15.88
CA PHE A 218 1.38 -2.94 -15.56
C PHE A 218 1.09 -2.16 -14.29
N THR A 219 2.15 -1.51 -13.79
CA THR A 219 2.01 -0.43 -12.84
C THR A 219 2.83 0.76 -13.31
N LYS A 220 2.20 1.93 -13.39
CA LYS A 220 2.82 3.15 -13.86
C LYS A 220 2.66 4.26 -12.83
N LYS A 221 3.78 4.78 -12.34
CA LYS A 221 3.81 6.08 -11.65
C LYS A 221 3.89 7.18 -12.71
N VAL A 222 2.98 8.14 -12.65
CA VAL A 222 3.00 9.34 -13.48
C VAL A 222 3.38 10.51 -12.60
N ILE A 223 4.41 11.26 -13.01
CA ILE A 223 4.88 12.46 -12.32
C ILE A 223 4.63 13.65 -13.25
N LYS A 224 4.03 14.70 -12.72
CA LYS A 224 3.66 15.92 -13.42
C LYS A 224 4.23 17.12 -12.68
N ASN A 225 4.94 17.96 -13.41
CA ASN A 225 5.41 19.25 -12.89
C ASN A 225 4.44 20.34 -13.35
N ILE A 226 3.65 20.87 -12.43
CA ILE A 226 2.69 21.94 -12.69
C ILE A 226 3.43 23.27 -12.72
N SER A 227 3.42 23.92 -13.87
CA SER A 227 3.98 25.26 -14.06
C SER A 227 2.97 26.37 -13.77
N LYS A 228 3.48 27.59 -13.56
CA LYS A 228 2.66 28.78 -13.31
C LYS A 228 1.53 29.02 -14.33
N ASP A 229 1.79 28.75 -15.61
CA ASP A 229 0.81 28.92 -16.69
C ASP A 229 -0.26 27.81 -16.73
N GLN A 230 -0.07 26.73 -15.99
CA GLN A 230 -1.01 25.61 -15.87
C GLN A 230 -1.91 25.70 -14.63
N LEU A 231 -1.64 26.64 -13.71
CA LEU A 231 -2.42 26.79 -12.49
C LEU A 231 -3.90 27.02 -12.80
N ASN A 232 -4.76 26.35 -12.03
CA ASN A 232 -6.21 26.38 -12.14
C ASN A 232 -6.79 25.96 -13.50
N LYS A 233 -5.96 25.45 -14.42
CA LYS A 233 -6.42 24.83 -15.66
C LYS A 233 -6.65 23.34 -15.45
N THR A 234 -7.69 22.81 -16.09
CA THR A 234 -7.87 21.36 -16.17
C THR A 234 -6.88 20.81 -17.18
N ILE A 235 -6.00 19.93 -16.71
CA ILE A 235 -5.08 19.15 -17.53
C ILE A 235 -5.69 17.77 -17.71
N VAL A 236 -5.51 17.18 -18.89
CA VAL A 236 -6.06 15.88 -19.25
C VAL A 236 -4.92 14.98 -19.72
N ASP A 237 -4.83 13.80 -19.11
CA ASP A 237 -4.05 12.69 -19.62
C ASP A 237 -4.99 11.60 -20.16
N VAL A 238 -4.59 10.96 -21.25
CA VAL A 238 -5.34 9.85 -21.84
C VAL A 238 -4.41 8.65 -22.02
N TYR A 239 -4.88 7.48 -21.63
CA TYR A 239 -4.20 6.20 -21.76
C TYR A 239 -5.10 5.19 -22.43
N GLU A 240 -4.53 4.36 -23.29
CA GLU A 240 -5.19 3.19 -23.86
C GLU A 240 -4.38 1.94 -23.55
N PHE A 241 -5.05 0.88 -23.10
CA PHE A 241 -4.40 -0.38 -22.75
C PHE A 241 -5.40 -1.54 -22.73
N LYS A 242 -4.89 -2.76 -22.95
CA LYS A 242 -5.64 -4.00 -22.75
C LYS A 242 -5.57 -4.46 -21.29
N LYS A 243 -6.61 -5.17 -20.85
CA LYS A 243 -6.66 -5.82 -19.53
C LYS A 243 -5.58 -6.88 -19.38
#